data_AF-W5MJM8-F1
#
_entry.id   AF-W5MJM8-F1
#
_cell.length_a   1.000
_cell.length_b   1.000
_cell.length_c   1.000
_cell.angle_alpha   90.00
_cell.angle_beta   90.00
_cell.angle_gamma   90.00
#
_symmetry.space_group_name_H-M   'P 1'
#
loop_
_entity.id
_entity.type
_entity.pdbx_description
1 polymer ?
#
loop_
_entity_poly.entity_id
_entity_poly.type
_entity_poly.pdbx_seq_one_letter_code
_entity_poly.pdbx_strand_id
1 'polypeptide(L)'
;MEICLWMLNASPKFKRDPGEDCSARCNPIYVSRIVSAMINSNDDNGVLVGKWDDDYKDGVKPTSWSDSVSILRKWHKSGGQPVKYGQCWVFAAV
;
A
#
# COMPACT_ATOMS: atom_id res chain seq x y z
N MET A 1 -12.73 2.80 4.04
CA MET A 1 -13.17 1.47 3.58
C MET A 1 -13.00 1.32 2.06
N GLU A 2 -13.48 2.26 1.25
CA GLU A 2 -13.37 2.19 -0.22
C GLU A 2 -11.93 2.07 -0.74
N ILE A 3 -10.99 2.84 -0.18
CA ILE A 3 -9.57 2.80 -0.59
C ILE A 3 -8.96 1.41 -0.38
N CYS A 4 -9.33 0.72 0.70
CA CYS A 4 -8.84 -0.63 0.99
C CYS A 4 -9.37 -1.65 -0.04
N LEU A 5 -10.62 -1.49 -0.48
CA LEU A 5 -11.18 -2.33 -1.55
C LEU A 5 -10.53 -2.01 -2.91
N TRP A 6 -10.29 -0.73 -3.18
CA TRP A 6 -9.57 -0.29 -4.37
C TRP A 6 -8.15 -0.86 -4.41
N MET A 7 -7.48 -0.96 -3.26
CA MET A 7 -6.14 -1.57 -3.17
C MET A 7 -6.10 -3.02 -3.64
N LEU A 8 -7.11 -3.83 -3.30
CA LEU A 8 -7.19 -5.20 -3.78
C LEU A 8 -7.30 -5.25 -5.32
N ASN A 9 -8.02 -4.31 -5.91
CA ASN A 9 -8.15 -4.17 -7.37
C ASN A 9 -6.88 -3.61 -8.04
N ALA A 10 -6.07 -2.84 -7.31
CA ALA A 10 -4.80 -2.33 -7.81
C ALA A 10 -3.69 -3.39 -7.82
N SER A 11 -3.89 -4.51 -7.13
CA SER A 11 -2.90 -5.58 -6.99
C SER A 11 -2.56 -6.25 -8.34
N PRO A 12 -1.31 -6.72 -8.53
CA PRO A 12 -0.92 -7.46 -9.73
C PRO A 12 -1.74 -8.73 -9.95
N LYS A 13 -2.19 -9.38 -8.88
CA LYS A 13 -3.04 -10.57 -8.95
C LYS A 13 -4.39 -10.27 -9.60
N PHE A 14 -5.04 -9.19 -9.18
CA PHE A 14 -6.28 -8.74 -9.82
C PHE A 14 -6.07 -8.31 -11.27
N LYS A 15 -4.96 -7.60 -11.57
CA LYS A 15 -4.63 -7.20 -12.95
C LYS A 15 -4.39 -8.39 -13.88
N ARG A 16 -3.91 -9.51 -13.33
CA ARG A 16 -3.66 -10.75 -14.06
C ARG A 16 -4.94 -11.54 -14.32
N ASP A 17 -5.73 -11.79 -13.28
CA ASP A 17 -7.01 -12.49 -13.37
C ASP A 17 -7.99 -11.94 -12.32
N PRO A 18 -8.91 -11.04 -12.71
CA PRO A 18 -9.89 -10.48 -11.80
C PRO A 18 -10.84 -11.52 -11.21
N GLY A 19 -11.17 -12.59 -11.96
CA GLY A 19 -12.13 -13.61 -11.54
C GLY A 19 -11.54 -14.52 -10.47
N GLU A 20 -10.31 -15.01 -10.71
CA GLU A 20 -9.54 -15.78 -9.74
C GLU A 20 -9.34 -14.96 -8.46
N ASP A 21 -8.86 -13.71 -8.58
CA ASP A 21 -8.61 -12.84 -7.42
C ASP A 21 -9.89 -12.59 -6.61
N CYS A 22 -11.00 -12.23 -7.26
CA CYS A 22 -12.26 -11.99 -6.57
C CYS A 22 -12.78 -13.22 -5.83
N SER A 23 -12.67 -14.41 -6.44
CA SER A 23 -13.08 -15.66 -5.79
C SER A 23 -12.20 -15.99 -4.57
N ALA A 24 -10.90 -15.68 -4.62
CA ALA A 24 -9.95 -15.95 -3.55
C ALA A 24 -10.09 -14.99 -2.35
N ARG A 25 -10.74 -13.83 -2.52
CA ARG A 25 -10.98 -12.85 -1.44
C ARG A 25 -11.87 -13.37 -0.30
N CYS A 26 -12.53 -14.51 -0.45
CA CYS A 26 -13.21 -15.20 0.66
C CYS A 26 -12.24 -15.83 1.67
N ASN A 27 -10.96 -15.96 1.34
CA ASN A 27 -9.93 -16.52 2.20
C ASN A 27 -9.13 -15.40 2.90
N PRO A 28 -9.19 -15.28 4.24
CA PRO A 28 -8.47 -14.22 4.97
C PRO A 28 -6.95 -14.34 4.81
N ILE A 29 -6.41 -15.56 4.66
CA ILE A 29 -4.97 -15.77 4.43
C ILE A 29 -4.54 -15.17 3.09
N TYR A 30 -5.39 -15.30 2.06
CA TYR A 30 -5.14 -14.70 0.75
C TYR A 30 -5.17 -13.17 0.85
N VAL A 31 -6.24 -12.61 1.43
CA VAL A 31 -6.40 -11.15 1.58
C VAL A 31 -5.24 -10.55 2.37
N SER A 32 -4.84 -11.15 3.50
CA SER A 32 -3.71 -10.67 4.29
C SER A 32 -2.41 -10.65 3.48
N ARG A 33 -2.15 -11.67 2.67
CA ARG A 33 -0.95 -11.70 1.81
C ARG A 33 -0.96 -10.59 0.76
N ILE A 34 -2.10 -10.37 0.10
CA ILE A 34 -2.23 -9.30 -0.90
C ILE A 34 -2.04 -7.93 -0.24
N VAL A 35 -2.67 -7.69 0.91
CA VAL A 35 -2.54 -6.42 1.62
C VAL A 35 -1.09 -6.19 2.05
N SER A 36 -0.45 -7.16 2.69
CA SER A 36 0.96 -7.04 3.11
C SER A 36 1.90 -6.74 1.96
N ALA A 37 1.69 -7.36 0.79
CA ALA A 37 2.45 -7.06 -0.42
C ALA A 37 2.17 -5.64 -0.93
N MET A 38 0.88 -5.27 -1.01
CA MET A 38 0.45 -3.97 -1.54
C MET A 38 0.79 -2.78 -0.65
N ILE A 39 1.09 -2.93 0.65
CA ILE A 39 1.60 -1.79 1.44
C ILE A 39 3.00 -1.38 0.95
N ASN A 40 3.81 -2.33 0.49
CA ASN A 40 5.17 -2.07 0.00
C ASN A 40 5.20 -1.73 -1.49
N SER A 41 5.91 -0.66 -1.86
CA SER A 41 6.01 -0.26 -3.27
C SER A 41 7.07 -0.99 -4.09
N ASN A 42 7.99 -1.71 -3.46
CA ASN A 42 9.20 -2.19 -4.14
C ASN A 42 8.92 -3.16 -5.30
N ASP A 43 7.88 -4.00 -5.21
CA ASP A 43 7.60 -5.03 -6.20
C ASP A 43 6.29 -4.80 -6.96
N ASP A 44 5.26 -4.29 -6.26
CA ASP A 44 3.87 -4.31 -6.75
C ASP A 44 3.29 -2.91 -7.03
N ASN A 45 4.11 -1.85 -7.04
CA ASN A 45 3.65 -0.44 -7.05
C ASN A 45 2.62 -0.16 -5.94
N GLY A 46 2.88 -0.73 -4.77
CA GLY A 46 2.09 -0.56 -3.55
C GLY A 46 2.13 0.85 -2.93
N VAL A 47 1.63 0.95 -1.71
CA VAL A 47 1.26 2.21 -1.06
C VAL A 47 2.47 3.06 -0.69
N LEU A 48 3.52 2.48 -0.11
CA LEU A 48 4.61 3.22 0.54
C LEU A 48 5.98 2.82 0.01
N VAL A 49 6.82 3.84 -0.21
CA VAL A 49 8.25 3.69 -0.49
C VAL A 49 9.01 3.66 0.83
N GLY A 50 9.77 2.58 1.08
CA GLY A 50 10.62 2.47 2.26
C GLY A 50 11.93 3.25 2.12
N LYS A 51 12.36 3.98 3.16
CA LYS A 51 13.66 4.69 3.17
C LYS A 51 14.26 4.80 4.58
N TRP A 52 15.57 4.54 4.70
CA TRP A 52 16.31 4.41 5.97
C TRP A 52 17.64 5.17 6.03
N ASP A 53 17.95 6.01 5.03
CA ASP A 53 19.21 6.74 4.90
C ASP A 53 19.12 8.22 5.38
N ASP A 54 18.03 8.57 6.07
CA ASP A 54 17.75 9.90 6.62
C ASP A 54 17.67 11.10 5.66
N ASP A 55 17.66 10.86 4.34
CA ASP A 55 17.43 11.91 3.33
C ASP A 55 15.99 11.90 2.80
N TYR A 56 15.10 12.74 3.35
CA TYR A 56 13.68 12.76 2.96
C TYR A 56 13.27 13.99 2.14
N LYS A 57 14.22 14.69 1.47
CA LYS A 57 13.96 15.97 0.78
C LYS A 57 12.87 15.92 -0.29
N ASP A 58 12.69 14.78 -0.95
CA ASP A 58 11.70 14.56 -2.01
C ASP A 58 10.42 13.85 -1.51
N GLY A 59 10.25 13.73 -0.19
CA GLY A 59 9.12 13.04 0.41
C GLY A 59 8.77 13.56 1.81
N VAL A 60 8.08 12.71 2.58
CA VAL A 60 7.73 12.98 3.98
C VAL A 60 8.62 12.13 4.88
N LYS A 61 9.18 12.74 5.93
CA LYS A 61 9.96 12.03 6.94
C LYS A 61 9.06 10.99 7.64
N PRO A 62 9.48 9.72 7.78
CA PRO A 62 8.67 8.66 8.37
C PRO A 62 8.08 8.98 9.76
N THR A 63 8.80 9.77 10.57
CA THR A 63 8.36 10.19 11.91
C THR A 63 7.29 11.28 11.91
N SER A 64 7.02 11.91 10.76
CA SER A 64 6.01 12.96 10.62
C SER A 64 4.60 12.41 10.33
N TRP A 65 4.46 11.11 10.06
CA TRP A 65 3.17 10.48 9.89
C TRP A 65 2.48 10.27 11.23
N SER A 66 1.27 10.80 11.36
CA SER A 66 0.41 10.64 12.54
C SER A 66 -0.67 9.56 12.39
N ASP A 67 -1.02 9.20 11.16
CA ASP A 67 -2.14 8.32 10.84
C ASP A 67 -1.99 7.65 9.47
N SER A 68 -2.55 6.44 9.35
CA SER A 68 -2.55 5.67 8.09
C SER A 68 -3.55 6.21 7.06
N VAL A 69 -4.60 6.90 7.52
CA VAL A 69 -5.66 7.43 6.64
C VAL A 69 -5.10 8.46 5.66
N SER A 70 -4.22 9.35 6.13
CA SER A 70 -3.56 10.37 5.32
C SER A 70 -2.67 9.76 4.24
N ILE A 71 -1.96 8.67 4.57
CA ILE A 71 -1.12 7.91 3.63
C ILE A 71 -2.00 7.28 2.54
N LEU A 72 -3.02 6.51 2.93
CA LEU A 72 -3.93 5.83 1.99
C LEU A 72 -4.68 6.83 1.10
N ARG A 73 -5.12 7.96 1.64
CA ARG A 73 -5.77 9.03 0.86
C ARG A 73 -4.81 9.65 -0.14
N LYS A 74 -3.55 9.89 0.24
CA LYS A 74 -2.54 10.46 -0.66
C LYS A 74 -2.24 9.50 -1.81
N TRP A 75 -2.08 8.21 -1.51
CA TRP A 75 -1.89 7.15 -2.49
C TRP A 75 -3.09 7.01 -3.45
N HIS A 76 -4.31 7.00 -2.93
CA HIS A 76 -5.51 6.89 -3.77
C HIS A 76 -5.70 8.12 -4.67
N LYS A 77 -5.49 9.34 -4.13
CA LYS A 77 -5.61 10.59 -4.90
C LYS A 77 -4.54 10.71 -6.00
N SER A 78 -3.39 10.07 -5.84
CA SER A 78 -2.33 10.05 -6.87
C SER A 78 -2.56 8.98 -7.94
N GLY A 79 -3.70 8.28 -7.92
CA GLY A 79 -3.97 7.18 -8.85
C GLY A 79 -3.13 5.93 -8.59
N GLY A 80 -2.71 5.73 -7.34
CA GLY A 80 -1.89 4.58 -6.92
C GLY A 80 -0.39 4.82 -7.02
N GLN A 81 0.07 6.07 -7.16
CA GLN A 81 1.51 6.36 -7.12
C GLN A 81 2.04 6.21 -5.69
N PRO A 82 3.14 5.47 -5.47
CA PRO A 82 3.71 5.24 -4.15
C PRO A 82 3.98 6.51 -3.35
N VAL A 83 3.66 6.46 -2.05
CA VAL A 83 3.86 7.55 -1.11
C VAL A 83 5.25 7.44 -0.49
N LYS A 84 6.02 8.51 -0.60
CA LYS A 84 7.34 8.66 0.02
C LYS A 84 7.20 9.36 1.39
N TYR A 85 7.71 8.87 2.51
CA TYR A 85 8.39 7.60 2.75
C TYR A 85 7.85 6.90 4.01
N GLY A 86 8.12 5.61 4.17
CA GLY A 86 7.79 4.83 5.36
C GLY A 86 9.01 4.12 5.95
N GLN A 87 8.91 3.80 7.24
CA GLN A 87 9.76 2.84 7.95
C GLN A 87 8.89 1.77 8.58
N CYS A 88 9.47 0.75 9.22
CA CYS A 88 8.76 -0.46 9.65
C CYS A 88 7.45 -0.18 10.43
N TRP A 89 7.43 0.79 11.35
CA TRP A 89 6.22 1.14 12.08
C TRP A 89 5.15 1.84 11.21
N VAL A 90 5.58 2.58 10.19
CA VAL A 90 4.66 3.22 9.22
C VAL A 90 4.00 2.15 8.35
N PHE A 91 4.77 1.15 7.90
CA PHE A 91 4.21 0.00 7.18
C PHE A 91 3.22 -0.78 8.04
N ALA A 92 3.54 -1.04 9.31
CA ALA A 92 2.68 -1.81 10.21
C ALA A 92 1.39 -1.06 10.61
N ALA A 93 1.42 0.28 10.60
CA ALA A 93 0.27 1.10 10.97
C ALA A 93 -0.78 1.25 9.84
N VAL A 94 -0.39 0.97 8.60
CA VAL A 94 -1.21 1.10 7.38
C VAL A 94 -1.91 -0.21 7.08
#